data_AF-A0A6I7ZD11-F1
#
_entry.id   AF-A0A6I7ZD11-F1
#
_cell.length_a   1.000
_cell.length_b   1.000
_cell.length_c   1.000
_cell.angle_alpha   90.00
_cell.angle_beta   90.00
_cell.angle_gamma   90.00
#
_symmetry.space_group_name_H-M   'P 1'
#
loop_
_entity.id
_entity.type
_entity.pdbx_description
1 polymer ?
#
loop_
_entity_poly.entity_id
_entity_poly.type
_entity_poly.pdbx_seq_one_letter_code
_entity_poly.pdbx_strand_id
1 'polypeptide(L)'
;MKERVVVFGDAIIAIILTIIVLELPIQTAANGAVDLYSLFRAVGIYFISFCFVANLWFQTGYAFNKINQVKNKDLVIYLLLLFFLSLVPSATRLLIEDTTKQTLLIYGVLTLIVTLVMRRLIVALTGQAIKDQEQRKRRISELNKQDMLSIGFRIIVLIFGMIYVRPTLIVYLVLPILAFLQNIIDREEDSLIATLDEEQQVDYFQDRNQVWGNSMRRYSSLLRDSMKGDDAQNPDRWRQVMSNWEEHVTKEINRRKQNLSSMNEHDKRRAEAEINRLEKQKQRIATQKAMTERRFSQQKEQELNLPKKRN
;
A
#
# COMPACT_ATOMS: atom_id res chain seq x y z
N MET A 1 -15.97 24.45 -2.80
CA MET A 1 -16.66 23.36 -3.52
C MET A 1 -15.93 22.02 -3.42
N LYS A 2 -14.61 21.94 -3.67
CA LYS A 2 -13.80 20.73 -3.45
C LYS A 2 -14.07 20.06 -2.10
N GLU A 3 -13.91 20.82 -1.02
CA GLU A 3 -14.08 20.32 0.35
C GLU A 3 -15.48 19.75 0.60
N ARG A 4 -16.54 20.42 0.11
CA ARG A 4 -17.91 19.92 0.21
C ARG A 4 -18.11 18.58 -0.50
N VAL A 5 -17.52 18.40 -1.68
CA VAL A 5 -17.63 17.14 -2.46
C VAL A 5 -16.89 16.01 -1.75
N VAL A 6 -15.69 16.28 -1.22
CA VAL A 6 -14.90 15.30 -0.47
C VAL A 6 -15.63 14.88 0.80
N VAL A 7 -16.09 15.84 1.62
CA VAL A 7 -16.84 15.57 2.85
C VAL A 7 -18.13 14.79 2.58
N PHE A 8 -18.86 15.13 1.51
CA PHE A 8 -20.05 14.40 1.10
C PHE A 8 -19.74 12.94 0.73
N GLY A 9 -18.69 12.72 -0.06
CA GLY A 9 -18.28 11.38 -0.44
C GLY A 9 -17.74 10.56 0.73
N ASP A 10 -17.00 11.18 1.65
CA ASP A 10 -16.55 10.54 2.89
C ASP A 10 -17.74 10.08 3.75
N ALA A 11 -18.77 10.90 3.86
CA ALA A 11 -20.01 10.54 4.57
C ALA A 11 -20.70 9.32 3.92
N ILE A 12 -20.79 9.28 2.59
CA ILE A 12 -21.36 8.14 1.87
C ILE A 12 -20.52 6.88 2.09
N ILE A 13 -19.19 6.97 2.01
CA ILE A 13 -18.30 5.82 2.19
C ILE A 13 -18.39 5.30 3.64
N ALA A 14 -18.48 6.18 4.63
CA ALA A 14 -18.69 5.79 6.02
C ALA A 14 -20.00 5.01 6.20
N ILE A 15 -21.10 5.47 5.59
CA ILE A 15 -22.38 4.75 5.59
C ILE A 15 -22.21 3.37 4.93
N ILE A 16 -21.54 3.28 3.79
CA ILE A 16 -21.29 1.99 3.11
C ILE A 16 -20.52 1.03 4.02
N LEU A 17 -19.45 1.50 4.69
CA LEU A 17 -18.69 0.68 5.63
C LEU A 17 -19.56 0.16 6.79
N THR A 18 -20.48 0.98 7.30
CA THR A 18 -21.42 0.53 8.34
C THR A 18 -22.44 -0.49 7.82
N ILE A 19 -22.97 -0.30 6.61
CA ILE A 19 -23.93 -1.25 6.02
C ILE A 19 -23.29 -2.61 5.79
N ILE A 20 -22.03 -2.66 5.36
CA ILE A 20 -21.32 -3.94 5.17
C ILE A 20 -21.26 -4.75 6.47
N VAL A 21 -21.09 -4.10 7.63
CA VAL A 21 -21.13 -4.76 8.95
C VAL A 21 -22.53 -5.26 9.27
N LEU A 22 -23.55 -4.41 9.03
CA LEU A 22 -24.94 -4.71 9.35
C LEU A 22 -25.52 -5.85 8.50
N GLU A 23 -25.02 -6.03 7.29
CA GLU A 23 -25.42 -7.08 6.35
C GLU A 23 -24.75 -8.43 6.62
N LEU A 24 -24.00 -8.58 7.71
CA LEU A 24 -23.37 -9.85 8.07
C LEU A 24 -24.43 -10.81 8.62
N PRO A 25 -24.77 -11.90 7.90
CA PRO A 25 -25.81 -12.81 8.34
C PRO A 25 -25.27 -13.67 9.49
N ILE A 26 -25.66 -13.34 10.72
CA ILE A 26 -25.40 -14.19 11.89
C ILE A 26 -26.48 -15.26 11.95
N GLN A 27 -26.22 -16.41 11.35
CA GLN A 27 -27.13 -17.55 11.43
C GLN A 27 -26.88 -18.29 12.76
N THR A 28 -27.83 -18.20 13.69
CA THR A 28 -27.88 -19.07 14.87
C THR A 28 -28.61 -20.36 14.50
N ALA A 29 -28.02 -21.53 14.74
CA ALA A 29 -28.72 -22.79 14.48
C ALA A 29 -29.95 -22.93 15.38
N ALA A 30 -30.91 -23.79 14.98
CA ALA A 30 -32.18 -23.98 15.68
C ALA A 30 -32.05 -24.45 17.15
N ASN A 31 -30.87 -24.92 17.54
CA ASN A 31 -30.50 -25.33 18.90
C ASN A 31 -29.65 -24.27 19.65
N GLY A 32 -29.51 -23.05 19.11
CA GLY A 32 -28.70 -21.97 19.68
C GLY A 32 -27.19 -22.12 19.48
N ALA A 33 -26.72 -23.20 18.83
CA ALA A 33 -25.32 -23.39 18.52
C ALA A 33 -24.91 -22.52 17.32
N VAL A 34 -23.77 -21.85 17.43
CA VAL A 34 -23.19 -21.09 16.31
C VAL A 34 -22.21 -22.00 15.57
N ASP A 35 -22.40 -22.21 14.27
CA ASP A 35 -21.38 -22.83 13.44
C ASP A 35 -20.22 -21.84 13.25
N LEU A 36 -19.18 -22.02 14.05
CA LEU A 36 -17.96 -21.22 14.01
C LEU A 36 -17.35 -21.18 12.60
N TYR A 37 -17.43 -22.27 11.83
CA TYR A 37 -16.85 -22.33 10.50
C TYR A 37 -17.58 -21.41 9.51
N SER A 38 -18.92 -21.45 9.52
CA SER A 38 -19.75 -20.54 8.73
C SER A 38 -19.54 -19.07 9.14
N LEU A 39 -19.47 -18.80 10.45
CA LEU A 39 -19.21 -17.46 10.98
C LEU A 39 -17.84 -16.91 10.53
N PHE A 40 -16.76 -17.68 10.70
CA PHE A 40 -15.42 -17.26 10.27
C PHE A 40 -15.36 -16.99 8.76
N ARG A 41 -16.07 -17.78 7.95
CA ARG A 41 -16.17 -17.54 6.51
C ARG A 41 -16.90 -16.23 6.21
N ALA A 42 -18.07 -15.99 6.83
CA ALA A 42 -18.85 -14.77 6.66
C ALA A 42 -18.03 -13.53 7.06
N VAL A 43 -17.36 -13.59 8.22
CA VAL A 43 -16.46 -12.54 8.70
C VAL A 43 -15.29 -12.33 7.75
N GLY A 44 -14.71 -13.40 7.18
CA GLY A 44 -13.65 -13.29 6.17
C GLY A 44 -14.08 -12.56 4.90
N ILE A 45 -15.26 -12.90 4.35
CA ILE A 45 -15.81 -12.24 3.16
C ILE A 45 -16.21 -10.79 3.46
N TYR A 46 -16.77 -10.53 4.65
CA TYR A 46 -16.99 -9.18 5.14
C TYR A 46 -15.68 -8.38 5.18
N PHE A 47 -14.62 -8.94 5.76
CA PHE A 47 -13.34 -8.27 5.92
C PHE A 47 -12.69 -7.93 4.56
N ILE A 48 -12.84 -8.80 3.57
CA ILE A 48 -12.46 -8.54 2.17
C ILE A 48 -13.11 -7.26 1.65
N SER A 49 -14.43 -7.17 1.79
CA SER A 49 -15.22 -6.06 1.30
C SER A 49 -14.89 -4.77 2.06
N PHE A 50 -14.75 -4.86 3.39
CA PHE A 50 -14.31 -3.76 4.23
C PHE A 50 -12.95 -3.21 3.79
N CYS A 51 -11.93 -4.07 3.65
CA CYS A 51 -10.60 -3.67 3.19
C CYS A 51 -10.64 -3.06 1.78
N PHE A 52 -11.48 -3.59 0.89
CA PHE A 52 -11.66 -3.05 -0.46
C PHE A 52 -12.21 -1.62 -0.44
N VAL A 53 -13.29 -1.37 0.31
CA VAL A 53 -13.90 -0.05 0.43
C VAL A 53 -12.98 0.93 1.17
N ALA A 54 -12.33 0.51 2.25
CA ALA A 54 -11.38 1.33 3.00
C ALA A 54 -10.16 1.73 2.15
N ASN A 55 -9.66 0.81 1.33
CA ASN A 55 -8.58 1.10 0.38
C ASN A 55 -9.02 2.13 -0.68
N LEU A 56 -10.25 1.98 -1.20
CA LEU A 56 -10.80 2.95 -2.14
C LEU A 56 -10.93 4.34 -1.52
N TRP A 57 -11.42 4.42 -0.29
CA TRP A 57 -11.49 5.67 0.47
C TRP A 57 -10.10 6.32 0.59
N PHE A 58 -9.10 5.55 0.99
CA PHE A 58 -7.73 6.04 1.15
C PHE A 58 -7.16 6.62 -0.15
N GLN A 59 -7.25 5.87 -1.25
CA GLN A 59 -6.73 6.31 -2.55
C GLN A 59 -7.48 7.51 -3.11
N THR A 60 -8.81 7.57 -2.93
CA THR A 60 -9.60 8.73 -3.38
C THR A 60 -9.27 9.97 -2.56
N GLY A 61 -9.20 9.87 -1.23
CA GLY A 61 -8.77 10.97 -0.36
C GLY A 61 -7.38 11.48 -0.71
N TYR A 62 -6.44 10.57 -0.96
CA TYR A 62 -5.08 10.92 -1.42
C TYR A 62 -5.09 11.64 -2.78
N ALA A 63 -5.88 11.17 -3.76
CA ALA A 63 -5.99 11.81 -5.06
C ALA A 63 -6.62 13.21 -4.97
N PHE A 64 -7.65 13.38 -4.15
CA PHE A 64 -8.28 14.70 -3.92
C PHE A 64 -7.34 15.67 -3.20
N ASN A 65 -6.47 15.20 -2.30
CA ASN A 65 -5.50 16.08 -1.62
C ASN A 65 -4.51 16.76 -2.58
N LYS A 66 -4.23 16.15 -3.75
CA LYS A 66 -3.27 16.69 -4.74
C LYS A 66 -3.82 17.77 -5.67
N ILE A 67 -5.13 17.99 -5.70
CA ILE A 67 -5.76 18.95 -6.63
C ILE A 67 -6.28 20.18 -5.88
N ASN A 68 -6.22 21.36 -6.50
CA ASN A 68 -6.70 22.61 -5.87
C ASN A 68 -8.20 22.86 -6.10
N GLN A 69 -8.75 22.41 -7.23
CA GLN A 69 -10.15 22.60 -7.60
C GLN A 69 -10.70 21.33 -8.26
N VAL A 70 -11.98 21.04 -8.06
CA VAL A 70 -12.68 19.91 -8.67
C VAL A 70 -13.43 20.41 -9.90
N LYS A 71 -13.22 19.78 -11.07
CA LYS A 71 -13.99 20.11 -12.27
C LYS A 71 -15.30 19.32 -12.29
N ASN A 72 -16.33 19.88 -12.92
CA ASN A 72 -17.66 19.26 -13.02
C ASN A 72 -17.61 17.85 -13.63
N LYS A 73 -16.70 17.61 -14.60
CA LYS A 73 -16.53 16.29 -15.23
C LYS A 73 -16.04 15.24 -14.23
N ASP A 74 -15.11 15.58 -13.34
CA ASP A 74 -14.58 14.62 -12.36
C ASP A 74 -15.60 14.35 -11.26
N LEU A 75 -16.42 15.35 -10.92
CA LEU A 75 -17.53 15.19 -9.99
C LEU A 75 -18.50 14.11 -10.49
N VAL A 76 -18.88 14.13 -11.77
CA VAL A 76 -19.77 13.10 -12.34
C VAL A 76 -19.14 11.70 -12.25
N ILE A 77 -17.85 11.57 -12.57
CA ILE A 77 -17.12 10.30 -12.44
C ILE A 77 -17.09 9.84 -10.98
N TYR A 78 -16.89 10.77 -10.04
CA TYR A 78 -16.88 10.47 -8.62
C TYR A 78 -18.25 10.04 -8.09
N LEU A 79 -19.34 10.70 -8.50
CA LEU A 79 -20.70 10.26 -8.16
C LEU A 79 -21.00 8.87 -8.74
N LEU A 80 -20.56 8.59 -9.96
CA LEU A 80 -20.69 7.26 -10.57
C LEU A 80 -19.89 6.21 -9.78
N LEU A 81 -18.70 6.56 -9.29
CA LEU A 81 -17.92 5.69 -8.41
C LEU A 81 -18.70 5.36 -7.12
N LEU A 82 -19.24 6.38 -6.46
CA LEU A 82 -20.03 6.21 -5.23
C LEU A 82 -21.30 5.37 -5.47
N PHE A 83 -21.94 5.54 -6.63
CA PHE A 83 -23.08 4.71 -7.03
C PHE A 83 -22.71 3.22 -7.10
N PHE A 84 -21.67 2.85 -7.84
CA PHE A 84 -21.25 1.44 -7.91
C PHE A 84 -20.74 0.93 -6.55
N LEU A 85 -20.09 1.79 -5.77
CA LEU A 85 -19.65 1.44 -4.42
C LEU A 85 -20.83 1.14 -3.49
N SER A 86 -21.96 1.84 -3.64
CA SER A 86 -23.16 1.60 -2.84
C SER A 86 -23.81 0.24 -3.08
N LEU A 87 -23.48 -0.44 -4.18
CA LEU A 87 -23.95 -1.80 -4.49
C LEU A 87 -23.07 -2.89 -3.85
N VAL A 88 -21.87 -2.54 -3.37
CA VAL A 88 -20.92 -3.49 -2.78
C VAL A 88 -21.48 -4.20 -1.55
N PRO A 89 -22.20 -3.56 -0.61
CA PRO A 89 -22.78 -4.26 0.54
C PRO A 89 -23.72 -5.39 0.12
N SER A 90 -24.64 -5.11 -0.82
CA SER A 90 -25.58 -6.11 -1.32
C SER A 90 -24.89 -7.26 -2.05
N ALA A 91 -23.87 -6.98 -2.87
CA ALA A 91 -23.08 -8.03 -3.51
C ALA A 91 -22.26 -8.86 -2.51
N THR A 92 -21.77 -8.23 -1.44
CA THR A 92 -21.04 -8.90 -0.36
C THR A 92 -21.95 -9.86 0.38
N ARG A 93 -23.15 -9.39 0.77
CA ARG A 93 -24.17 -10.22 1.40
C ARG A 93 -24.53 -11.42 0.55
N LEU A 94 -24.79 -11.20 -0.75
CA LEU A 94 -25.13 -12.27 -1.68
C LEU A 94 -24.03 -13.36 -1.76
N LEU A 95 -22.76 -12.94 -1.71
CA LEU A 95 -21.62 -13.87 -1.71
C LEU A 95 -21.48 -14.64 -0.37
N ILE A 96 -21.86 -14.02 0.75
CA ILE A 96 -21.86 -14.67 2.07
C ILE A 96 -22.99 -15.71 2.16
N GLU A 97 -24.21 -15.34 1.75
CA GLU A 97 -25.39 -16.21 1.84
C GLU A 97 -25.25 -17.44 0.94
N ASP A 98 -24.84 -17.25 -0.32
CA ASP A 98 -24.61 -18.35 -1.25
C ASP A 98 -23.25 -18.22 -1.93
N THR A 99 -22.28 -19.01 -1.47
CA THR A 99 -20.93 -19.01 -2.03
C THR A 99 -20.84 -19.88 -3.30
N THR A 100 -21.47 -19.43 -4.38
CA THR A 100 -21.46 -20.10 -5.68
C THR A 100 -20.63 -19.35 -6.72
N LYS A 101 -20.45 -19.97 -7.89
CA LYS A 101 -19.75 -19.36 -9.04
C LYS A 101 -20.43 -18.08 -9.50
N GLN A 102 -21.76 -18.02 -9.43
CA GLN A 102 -22.56 -16.89 -9.91
C GLN A 102 -22.41 -15.69 -8.99
N THR A 103 -22.56 -15.87 -7.68
CA THR A 103 -22.40 -14.79 -6.69
C THR A 103 -20.98 -14.25 -6.65
N LEU A 104 -19.98 -15.13 -6.78
CA LEU A 104 -18.58 -14.75 -6.93
C LEU A 104 -18.34 -13.91 -8.19
N LEU A 105 -18.97 -14.27 -9.31
CA LEU A 105 -18.88 -13.50 -10.57
C LEU A 105 -19.53 -12.13 -10.41
N ILE A 106 -20.72 -12.04 -9.82
CA ILE A 106 -21.42 -10.77 -9.57
C ILE A 106 -20.53 -9.84 -8.73
N TYR A 107 -19.99 -10.35 -7.62
CA TYR A 107 -19.08 -9.59 -6.75
C TYR A 107 -17.79 -9.18 -7.48
N GLY A 108 -17.17 -10.10 -8.22
CA GLY A 108 -15.95 -9.85 -8.97
C GLY A 108 -16.15 -8.81 -10.09
N VAL A 109 -17.26 -8.88 -10.83
CA VAL A 109 -17.58 -7.92 -11.90
C VAL A 109 -17.88 -6.55 -11.30
N LEU A 110 -18.64 -6.49 -10.21
CA LEU A 110 -18.93 -5.22 -9.53
C LEU A 110 -17.65 -4.54 -9.04
N THR A 111 -16.79 -5.27 -8.32
CA THR A 111 -15.51 -4.73 -7.83
C THR A 111 -14.59 -4.33 -9.00
N LEU A 112 -14.62 -5.05 -10.12
CA LEU A 112 -13.91 -4.69 -11.34
C LEU A 112 -14.43 -3.38 -11.96
N ILE A 113 -15.75 -3.18 -12.04
CA ILE A 113 -16.36 -1.92 -12.51
C ILE A 113 -15.94 -0.76 -11.61
N VAL A 114 -16.07 -0.93 -10.28
CA VAL A 114 -15.63 0.08 -9.30
C VAL A 114 -14.16 0.46 -9.53
N THR A 115 -13.30 -0.54 -9.74
CA THR A 115 -11.88 -0.32 -10.03
C THR A 115 -11.64 0.48 -11.30
N LEU A 116 -12.36 0.17 -12.38
CA LEU A 116 -12.23 0.87 -13.66
C LEU A 116 -12.67 2.33 -13.55
N VAL A 117 -13.79 2.60 -12.86
CA VAL A 117 -14.29 3.96 -12.64
C VAL A 117 -13.31 4.74 -11.74
N MET A 118 -12.82 4.11 -10.68
CA MET A 118 -11.82 4.69 -9.78
C MET A 118 -10.53 5.05 -10.51
N ARG A 119 -10.02 4.17 -11.37
CA ARG A 119 -8.86 4.45 -12.22
C ARG A 119 -9.09 5.66 -13.11
N ARG A 120 -10.26 5.75 -13.77
CA ARG A 120 -10.61 6.91 -14.60
C ARG A 120 -10.60 8.20 -13.80
N LEU A 121 -11.09 8.18 -12.56
CA LEU A 121 -11.03 9.31 -11.64
C LEU A 121 -9.57 9.68 -11.30
N ILE A 122 -8.74 8.73 -10.87
CA ILE A 122 -7.35 8.99 -10.46
C ILE A 122 -6.53 9.57 -11.63
N VAL A 123 -6.68 9.03 -12.84
CA VAL A 123 -6.01 9.56 -14.04
C VAL A 123 -6.47 10.99 -14.33
N ALA A 124 -7.77 11.28 -14.21
CA ALA A 124 -8.31 12.62 -14.44
C ALA A 124 -7.81 13.64 -13.39
N LEU A 125 -7.72 13.24 -12.12
CA LEU A 125 -7.20 14.07 -11.02
C LEU A 125 -5.69 14.29 -11.14
N THR A 126 -4.92 13.25 -11.45
CA THR A 126 -3.46 13.34 -11.65
C THR A 126 -3.13 14.26 -12.81
N GLY A 127 -3.90 14.18 -13.90
CA GLY A 127 -3.74 15.07 -15.05
C GLY A 127 -3.99 16.56 -14.75
N GLN A 128 -4.70 16.86 -13.65
CA GLN A 128 -4.97 18.23 -13.19
C GLN A 128 -3.95 18.73 -12.17
N ALA A 129 -3.38 17.84 -11.36
CA ALA A 129 -2.38 18.20 -10.36
C ALA A 129 -1.04 18.60 -11.00
N ILE A 130 -0.64 17.95 -12.10
CA ILE A 130 0.67 18.17 -12.75
C ILE A 130 0.54 19.16 -13.90
N LYS A 131 1.19 20.34 -13.76
CA LYS A 131 1.21 21.39 -14.79
C LYS A 131 2.17 21.07 -15.94
N ASP A 132 3.30 20.42 -15.66
CA ASP A 132 4.28 20.03 -16.69
C ASP A 132 3.80 18.83 -17.52
N GLN A 133 3.84 18.96 -18.85
CA GLN A 133 3.35 17.97 -19.80
C GLN A 133 4.17 16.67 -19.76
N GLU A 134 5.50 16.77 -19.63
CA GLU A 134 6.41 15.62 -19.67
C GLU A 134 6.33 14.80 -18.38
N GLN A 135 6.40 15.44 -17.21
CA GLN A 135 6.18 14.78 -15.92
C GLN A 135 4.78 14.15 -15.82
N ARG A 136 3.75 14.81 -16.35
CA ARG A 136 2.38 14.28 -16.37
C ARG A 136 2.28 13.01 -17.21
N LYS A 137 2.85 13.00 -18.43
CA LYS A 137 2.84 11.82 -19.30
C LYS A 137 3.59 10.66 -18.66
N ARG A 138 4.77 10.91 -18.09
CA ARG A 138 5.57 9.88 -17.39
C ARG A 138 4.77 9.28 -16.23
N ARG A 139 4.25 10.10 -15.31
CA ARG A 139 3.49 9.63 -14.15
C ARG A 139 2.21 8.89 -14.55
N ILE A 140 1.46 9.38 -15.52
CA ILE A 140 0.26 8.69 -16.04
C ILE A 140 0.63 7.37 -16.72
N SER A 141 1.77 7.30 -17.41
CA SER A 141 2.22 6.05 -18.06
C SER A 141 2.63 4.98 -17.05
N GLU A 142 3.28 5.38 -15.95
CA GLU A 142 3.66 4.49 -14.85
C GLU A 142 2.42 3.95 -14.13
N LEU A 143 1.51 4.85 -13.76
CA LEU A 143 0.21 4.48 -13.18
C LEU A 143 -0.56 3.54 -14.11
N ASN A 144 -0.59 3.84 -15.41
CA ASN A 144 -1.28 2.98 -16.39
C ASN A 144 -0.66 1.59 -16.51
N LYS A 145 0.67 1.45 -16.46
CA LYS A 145 1.32 0.12 -16.51
C LYS A 145 1.00 -0.69 -15.27
N GLN A 146 1.12 -0.09 -14.09
CA GLN A 146 0.84 -0.75 -12.81
C GLN A 146 -0.64 -1.14 -12.68
N ASP A 147 -1.54 -0.23 -13.04
CA ASP A 147 -2.99 -0.47 -13.00
C ASP A 147 -3.43 -1.51 -14.04
N MET A 148 -2.84 -1.50 -15.24
CA MET A 148 -3.19 -2.48 -16.28
C MET A 148 -2.80 -3.90 -15.87
N LEU A 149 -1.64 -4.07 -15.22
CA LEU A 149 -1.24 -5.34 -14.63
C LEU A 149 -2.23 -5.78 -13.55
N SER A 150 -2.64 -4.88 -12.66
CA SER A 150 -3.61 -5.17 -11.58
C SER A 150 -4.99 -5.54 -12.14
N ILE A 151 -5.48 -4.84 -13.16
CA ILE A 151 -6.75 -5.14 -13.82
C ILE A 151 -6.68 -6.49 -14.54
N GLY A 152 -5.61 -6.74 -15.30
CA GLY A 152 -5.40 -8.02 -15.98
C GLY A 152 -5.38 -9.18 -14.98
N PHE A 153 -4.67 -9.00 -13.86
CA PHE A 153 -4.65 -9.99 -12.79
C PHE A 153 -6.04 -10.22 -12.16
N ARG A 154 -6.83 -9.17 -11.91
CA ARG A 154 -8.22 -9.31 -11.42
C ARG A 154 -9.10 -10.08 -12.39
N ILE A 155 -8.96 -9.85 -13.70
CA ILE A 155 -9.69 -10.61 -14.74
C ILE A 155 -9.28 -12.08 -14.70
N ILE A 156 -7.99 -12.38 -14.59
CA ILE A 156 -7.48 -13.76 -14.48
C ILE A 156 -8.06 -14.46 -13.24
N VAL A 157 -8.05 -13.78 -12.09
CA VAL A 157 -8.63 -14.30 -10.84
C VAL A 157 -10.14 -14.54 -10.99
N LEU A 158 -10.85 -13.65 -11.69
CA LEU A 158 -12.29 -13.80 -11.95
C LEU A 158 -12.60 -15.01 -12.84
N ILE A 159 -11.80 -15.22 -13.90
CA ILE A 159 -11.92 -16.40 -14.77
C ILE A 159 -11.59 -17.68 -13.99
N PHE A 160 -10.54 -17.65 -13.18
CA PHE A 160 -10.17 -18.76 -12.31
C PHE A 160 -11.28 -19.09 -11.29
N GLY A 161 -11.98 -18.07 -10.78
CA GLY A 161 -13.12 -18.19 -9.88
C GLY A 161 -14.30 -18.98 -10.43
N MET A 162 -14.49 -18.96 -11.76
CA MET A 162 -15.55 -19.76 -12.40
C MET A 162 -15.25 -21.27 -12.35
N ILE A 163 -13.97 -21.64 -12.26
CA ILE A 163 -13.53 -23.04 -12.18
C ILE A 163 -13.40 -23.46 -10.71
N TYR A 164 -12.73 -22.63 -9.88
CA TYR A 164 -12.40 -22.95 -8.50
C TYR A 164 -12.81 -21.85 -7.51
N VAL A 165 -14.03 -21.94 -6.97
CA VAL A 165 -14.60 -20.91 -6.07
C VAL A 165 -13.81 -20.78 -4.76
N ARG A 166 -13.54 -21.89 -4.06
CA ARG A 166 -12.86 -21.88 -2.75
C ARG A 166 -11.47 -21.22 -2.75
N PRO A 167 -10.51 -21.63 -3.62
CA PRO A 167 -9.19 -20.98 -3.64
C PRO A 167 -9.27 -19.54 -4.13
N THR A 168 -10.23 -19.22 -5.00
CA THR A 168 -10.44 -17.84 -5.45
C THR A 168 -10.83 -16.92 -4.31
N LEU A 169 -11.67 -17.37 -3.37
CA LEU A 169 -11.99 -16.57 -2.17
C LEU A 169 -10.76 -16.29 -1.30
N ILE A 170 -9.84 -17.25 -1.19
CA ILE A 170 -8.57 -17.03 -0.46
C ILE A 170 -7.74 -15.96 -1.17
N VAL A 171 -7.68 -15.99 -2.50
CA VAL A 171 -7.00 -14.96 -3.29
C VAL A 171 -7.69 -13.60 -3.10
N TYR A 172 -9.02 -13.53 -3.18
CA TYR A 172 -9.78 -12.33 -2.86
C TYR A 172 -9.61 -11.88 -1.39
N LEU A 173 -9.24 -12.77 -0.47
CA LEU A 173 -8.89 -12.44 0.91
C LEU A 173 -7.55 -11.74 1.02
N VAL A 174 -6.53 -12.31 0.40
CA VAL A 174 -5.16 -11.84 0.55
C VAL A 174 -4.94 -10.51 -0.19
N LEU A 175 -5.56 -10.31 -1.36
CA LEU A 175 -5.26 -9.14 -2.21
C LEU A 175 -5.65 -7.79 -1.60
N PRO A 176 -6.88 -7.58 -1.08
CA PRO A 176 -7.25 -6.30 -0.47
C PRO A 176 -6.43 -6.01 0.78
N ILE A 177 -6.04 -7.05 1.54
CA ILE A 177 -5.19 -6.90 2.72
C ILE A 177 -3.80 -6.43 2.31
N LEU A 178 -3.17 -7.10 1.34
CA LEU A 178 -1.86 -6.70 0.83
C LEU A 178 -1.91 -5.29 0.23
N ALA A 179 -2.95 -4.99 -0.55
CA ALA A 179 -3.13 -3.66 -1.11
C ALA A 179 -3.34 -2.60 -0.02
N PHE A 180 -4.14 -2.88 1.01
CA PHE A 180 -4.37 -1.96 2.11
C PHE A 180 -3.08 -1.69 2.89
N LEU A 181 -2.31 -2.74 3.21
CA LEU A 181 -1.00 -2.62 3.86
C LEU A 181 -0.02 -1.82 3.00
N GLN A 182 0.02 -2.09 1.69
CA GLN A 182 0.85 -1.34 0.75
C GLN A 182 0.46 0.15 0.74
N ASN A 183 -0.83 0.48 0.73
CA ASN A 183 -1.27 1.89 0.71
C ASN A 183 -0.87 2.66 1.98
N ILE A 184 -0.90 2.03 3.16
CA ILE A 184 -0.38 2.64 4.40
C ILE A 184 1.11 2.95 4.25
N ILE A 185 1.87 2.00 3.73
CA ILE A 185 3.33 2.10 3.54
C ILE A 185 3.67 3.17 2.49
N ASP A 186 3.00 3.15 1.34
CA ASP A 186 3.22 4.10 0.24
C ASP A 186 3.02 5.56 0.71
N ARG A 187 2.14 5.82 1.68
CA ARG A 187 1.93 7.18 2.23
C ARG A 187 3.05 7.63 3.16
N GLU A 188 3.56 6.73 4.00
CA GLU A 188 4.77 7.03 4.78
C GLU A 188 5.95 7.28 3.84
N GLU A 189 6.06 6.47 2.79
CA GLU A 189 7.09 6.60 1.77
C GLU A 189 7.00 7.91 0.98
N ASP A 190 5.82 8.31 0.50
CA ASP A 190 5.62 9.60 -0.18
C ASP A 190 5.94 10.80 0.72
N SER A 191 5.64 10.71 2.03
CA SER A 191 6.02 11.74 2.99
C SER A 191 7.53 11.84 3.17
N LEU A 192 8.24 10.70 3.13
CA LEU A 192 9.69 10.65 3.16
C LEU A 192 10.28 11.22 1.86
N ILE A 193 9.76 10.83 0.68
CA ILE A 193 10.21 11.33 -0.63
C ILE A 193 10.06 12.85 -0.72
N ALA A 194 8.96 13.41 -0.20
CA ALA A 194 8.75 14.86 -0.18
C ALA A 194 9.80 15.63 0.66
N THR A 195 10.51 14.94 1.55
CA THR A 195 11.63 15.51 2.32
C THR A 195 13.01 15.29 1.66
N LEU A 196 13.08 14.59 0.53
CA LEU A 196 14.31 14.31 -0.21
C LEU A 196 14.61 15.39 -1.25
N ASP A 197 15.89 15.68 -1.49
CA ASP A 197 16.36 16.61 -2.54
C ASP A 197 16.09 16.07 -3.97
N GLU A 198 16.06 16.93 -4.99
CA GLU A 198 15.69 16.56 -6.38
C GLU A 198 16.52 15.40 -6.94
N GLU A 199 17.82 15.36 -6.66
CA GLU A 199 18.71 14.27 -7.09
C GLU A 199 18.38 12.93 -6.39
N GLN A 200 17.93 12.98 -5.13
CA GLN A 200 17.53 11.83 -4.33
C GLN A 200 16.15 11.29 -4.73
N GLN A 201 15.23 12.17 -5.14
CA GLN A 201 13.93 11.76 -5.68
C GLN A 201 14.08 10.98 -6.99
N VAL A 202 14.91 11.48 -7.92
CA VAL A 202 15.15 10.84 -9.22
C VAL A 202 15.74 9.44 -9.06
N ASP A 203 16.67 9.26 -8.13
CA ASP A 203 17.32 7.98 -7.85
C ASP A 203 16.38 6.98 -7.14
N TYR A 204 15.56 7.47 -6.19
CA TYR A 204 14.50 6.67 -5.56
C TYR A 204 13.48 6.13 -6.59
N PHE A 205 13.04 6.96 -7.56
CA PHE A 205 12.14 6.52 -8.62
C PHE A 205 12.78 5.55 -9.62
N GLN A 206 14.12 5.55 -9.78
CA GLN A 206 14.84 4.55 -10.56
C GLN A 206 14.88 3.18 -9.87
N ASP A 207 15.05 3.14 -8.55
CA ASP A 207 15.08 1.90 -7.77
C ASP A 207 13.68 1.27 -7.57
N ARG A 208 12.61 2.09 -7.50
CA ARG A 208 11.21 1.63 -7.36
C ARG A 208 10.74 0.68 -8.47
N ASN A 209 11.32 0.74 -9.67
CA ASN A 209 10.94 -0.11 -10.81
C ASN A 209 11.58 -1.51 -10.78
N GLN A 210 12.40 -1.84 -9.78
CA GLN A 210 12.87 -3.21 -9.57
C GLN A 210 11.82 -3.98 -8.76
N VAL A 211 11.07 -4.82 -9.46
CA VAL A 211 9.88 -5.60 -9.05
C VAL A 211 10.03 -6.38 -7.72
N TRP A 212 11.25 -6.53 -7.19
CA TRP A 212 11.54 -7.10 -5.87
C TRP A 212 12.89 -6.57 -5.35
N GLY A 213 12.89 -5.70 -4.33
CA GLY A 213 14.11 -5.08 -3.82
C GLY A 213 14.03 -4.51 -2.39
N ASN A 214 13.79 -5.37 -1.41
CA ASN A 214 14.16 -5.16 0.00
C ASN A 214 13.49 -4.08 0.88
N SER A 215 12.70 -3.12 0.39
CA SER A 215 11.99 -2.20 1.31
C SER A 215 10.94 -2.93 2.16
N MET A 216 10.14 -3.81 1.58
CA MET A 216 9.06 -4.54 2.27
C MET A 216 9.57 -5.50 3.36
N ARG A 217 10.70 -6.19 3.14
CA ARG A 217 11.33 -7.05 4.16
C ARG A 217 11.96 -6.24 5.29
N ARG A 218 12.53 -5.08 4.96
CA ARG A 218 13.18 -4.16 5.91
C ARG A 218 12.16 -3.52 6.85
N TYR A 219 11.02 -3.09 6.34
CA TYR A 219 9.95 -2.53 7.16
C TYR A 219 9.13 -3.60 7.89
N SER A 220 8.85 -4.76 7.28
CA SER A 220 8.12 -5.84 7.99
C SER A 220 8.93 -6.45 9.14
N SER A 221 10.26 -6.52 9.06
CA SER A 221 11.08 -6.88 10.23
C SER A 221 11.06 -5.78 11.29
N LEU A 222 11.16 -4.51 10.89
CA LEU A 222 11.12 -3.37 11.82
C LEU A 222 9.76 -3.24 12.53
N LEU A 223 8.64 -3.48 11.84
CA LEU A 223 7.28 -3.47 12.38
C LEU A 223 6.99 -4.70 13.24
N ARG A 224 7.41 -5.89 12.79
CA ARG A 224 7.22 -7.12 13.57
C ARG A 224 8.00 -7.09 14.87
N ASP A 225 9.20 -6.51 14.85
CA ASP A 225 10.05 -6.42 16.01
C ASP A 225 9.70 -5.20 16.90
N SER A 226 9.06 -4.15 16.36
CA SER A 226 8.50 -3.05 17.16
C SER A 226 7.19 -3.43 17.89
N MET A 227 6.41 -4.37 17.35
CA MET A 227 5.17 -4.85 17.96
C MET A 227 5.38 -5.91 19.06
N LYS A 228 6.57 -6.51 19.17
CA LYS A 228 6.90 -7.54 20.18
C LYS A 228 7.42 -6.97 21.51
N GLY A 229 6.91 -5.81 21.89
CA GLY A 229 7.46 -5.00 22.98
C GLY A 229 7.66 -5.74 24.30
N ASP A 230 8.88 -5.62 24.83
CA ASP A 230 9.11 -5.25 26.24
C ASP A 230 10.32 -4.28 26.42
N ASP A 231 10.86 -3.73 25.32
CA ASP A 231 12.12 -2.95 25.31
C ASP A 231 11.97 -1.58 24.62
N ALA A 232 10.82 -0.92 24.77
CA ALA A 232 10.63 0.44 24.24
C ALA A 232 11.56 1.50 24.91
N GLN A 233 12.36 1.11 25.90
CA GLN A 233 13.23 1.98 26.70
C GLN A 233 14.69 2.05 26.24
N ASN A 234 15.13 1.33 25.19
CA ASN A 234 16.53 1.37 24.79
C ASN A 234 16.78 2.23 23.53
N PRO A 235 17.08 3.54 23.68
CA PRO A 235 17.29 4.48 22.56
C PRO A 235 18.50 4.15 21.68
N ASP A 236 19.31 3.16 22.05
CA ASP A 236 20.54 2.79 21.32
C ASP A 236 20.39 1.53 20.46
N ARG A 237 19.24 0.84 20.53
CA ARG A 237 19.01 -0.44 19.82
C ARG A 237 19.00 -0.31 18.29
N TRP A 238 18.54 0.82 17.77
CA TRP A 238 18.59 1.11 16.34
C TRP A 238 20.05 1.16 15.83
N ARG A 239 21.02 1.57 16.67
CA ARG A 239 22.46 1.56 16.31
C ARG A 239 22.96 0.14 16.12
N GLN A 240 22.50 -0.81 16.93
CA GLN A 240 22.90 -2.22 16.85
C GLN A 240 22.37 -2.89 15.57
N VAL A 241 21.10 -2.64 15.22
CA VAL A 241 20.50 -3.15 13.97
C VAL A 241 21.24 -2.59 12.75
N MET A 242 21.57 -1.30 12.77
CA MET A 242 22.30 -0.64 11.68
C MET A 242 23.74 -1.16 11.55
N SER A 243 24.41 -1.43 12.68
CA SER A 243 25.75 -2.03 12.71
C SER A 243 25.77 -3.42 12.08
N ASN A 244 24.86 -4.30 12.51
CA ASN A 244 24.75 -5.66 11.97
C ASN A 244 24.47 -5.65 10.45
N TRP A 245 23.69 -4.68 10.00
CA TRP A 245 23.36 -4.52 8.58
C TRP A 245 24.55 -3.99 7.76
N GLU A 246 25.30 -3.01 8.28
CA GLU A 246 26.52 -2.52 7.65
C GLU A 246 27.58 -3.63 7.49
N GLU A 247 27.68 -4.51 8.49
CA GLU A 247 28.52 -5.69 8.46
C GLU A 247 28.10 -6.66 7.35
N HIS A 248 26.80 -6.96 7.23
CA HIS A 248 26.27 -7.80 6.16
C HIS A 248 26.53 -7.25 4.76
N VAL A 249 26.30 -5.95 4.54
CA VAL A 249 26.56 -5.30 3.25
C VAL A 249 28.05 -5.31 2.92
N THR A 250 28.90 -5.02 3.90
CA THR A 250 30.36 -5.07 3.72
C THR A 250 30.83 -6.48 3.37
N LYS A 251 30.28 -7.51 4.02
CA LYS A 251 30.58 -8.92 3.74
C LYS A 251 30.15 -9.33 2.32
N GLU A 252 28.98 -8.88 1.87
CA GLU A 252 28.48 -9.16 0.52
C GLU A 252 29.30 -8.44 -0.57
N ILE A 253 29.71 -7.18 -0.33
CA ILE A 253 30.65 -6.45 -1.20
C ILE A 253 31.97 -7.21 -1.32
N ASN A 254 32.54 -7.63 -0.18
CA ASN A 254 33.82 -8.34 -0.15
C ASN A 254 33.74 -9.70 -0.86
N ARG A 255 32.66 -10.45 -0.64
CA ARG A 255 32.42 -11.73 -1.34
C ARG A 255 32.34 -11.54 -2.85
N ARG A 256 31.63 -10.50 -3.31
CA ARG A 256 31.47 -10.20 -4.74
C ARG A 256 32.77 -9.70 -5.37
N LYS A 257 33.57 -8.91 -4.64
CA LYS A 257 34.92 -8.51 -5.06
C LYS A 257 35.86 -9.69 -5.19
N GLN A 258 35.78 -10.68 -4.29
CA GLN A 258 36.56 -11.92 -4.37
C GLN A 258 36.14 -12.80 -5.56
N ASN A 259 34.85 -12.89 -5.85
CA ASN A 259 34.35 -13.67 -6.99
C ASN A 259 34.62 -12.99 -8.34
N LEU A 260 34.97 -11.70 -8.34
CA LEU A 260 35.22 -10.90 -9.54
C LEU A 260 36.41 -11.41 -10.36
N SER A 261 37.40 -12.03 -9.71
CA SER A 261 38.60 -12.57 -10.35
C SER A 261 38.35 -13.89 -11.11
N SER A 262 37.22 -14.56 -10.87
CA SER A 262 36.86 -15.84 -11.49
C SER A 262 35.77 -15.75 -12.57
N MET A 263 35.34 -14.54 -12.94
CA MET A 263 34.19 -14.31 -13.83
C MET A 263 34.61 -13.86 -15.23
N ASN A 264 33.83 -14.26 -16.25
CA ASN A 264 34.01 -13.81 -17.63
C ASN A 264 33.80 -12.28 -17.77
N GLU A 265 34.41 -11.65 -18.77
CA GLU A 265 34.45 -10.19 -18.99
C GLU A 265 33.07 -9.49 -18.96
N HIS A 266 32.03 -10.17 -19.43
CA HIS A 266 30.65 -9.65 -19.43
C HIS A 266 30.00 -9.73 -18.03
N ASP A 267 30.26 -10.79 -17.28
CA ASP A 267 29.74 -10.99 -15.93
C ASP A 267 30.51 -10.16 -14.91
N LYS A 268 31.80 -9.92 -15.17
CA LYS A 268 32.66 -8.99 -14.42
C LYS A 268 32.11 -7.58 -14.42
N ARG A 269 31.73 -7.04 -15.60
CA ARG A 269 31.13 -5.69 -15.72
C ARG A 269 29.79 -5.57 -14.97
N ARG A 270 28.97 -6.64 -14.97
CA ARG A 270 27.72 -6.67 -14.19
C ARG A 270 27.99 -6.71 -12.69
N ALA A 271 28.96 -7.53 -12.26
CA ALA A 271 29.36 -7.63 -10.87
C ALA A 271 29.99 -6.31 -10.35
N GLU A 272 30.81 -5.63 -11.16
CA GLU A 272 31.36 -4.30 -10.85
C GLU A 272 30.27 -3.23 -10.69
N ALA A 273 29.28 -3.23 -11.59
CA ALA A 273 28.13 -2.32 -11.48
C ALA A 273 27.32 -2.59 -10.21
N GLU A 274 27.12 -3.86 -9.83
CA GLU A 274 26.43 -4.23 -8.60
C GLU A 274 27.24 -3.91 -7.33
N ILE A 275 28.57 -4.06 -7.35
CA ILE A 275 29.45 -3.66 -6.24
C ILE A 275 29.42 -2.15 -6.03
N ASN A 276 29.52 -1.37 -7.11
CA ASN A 276 29.44 0.10 -7.03
C ASN A 276 28.08 0.55 -6.48
N ARG A 277 26.99 -0.14 -6.82
CA ARG A 277 25.67 0.07 -6.20
C ARG A 277 25.66 -0.22 -4.71
N LEU A 278 26.22 -1.35 -4.28
CA LEU A 278 26.30 -1.72 -2.86
C LEU A 278 27.18 -0.72 -2.06
N GLU A 279 28.26 -0.19 -2.66
CA GLU A 279 29.10 0.83 -2.05
C GLU A 279 28.37 2.17 -1.89
N LYS A 280 27.67 2.63 -2.95
CA LYS A 280 26.79 3.80 -2.87
C LYS A 280 25.71 3.60 -1.80
N GLN A 281 25.13 2.41 -1.70
CA GLN A 281 24.14 2.08 -0.68
C GLN A 281 24.75 2.18 0.73
N LYS A 282 25.93 1.61 0.96
CA LYS A 282 26.64 1.70 2.25
C LYS A 282 26.88 3.16 2.65
N GLN A 283 27.35 3.99 1.71
CA GLN A 283 27.58 5.41 1.96
C GLN A 283 26.28 6.13 2.37
N ARG A 284 25.14 5.79 1.74
CA ARG A 284 23.83 6.38 2.06
C ARG A 284 23.32 5.99 3.44
N ILE A 285 23.55 4.75 3.87
CA ILE A 285 23.21 4.32 5.24
C ILE A 285 24.05 5.07 6.28
N ALA A 286 25.33 5.33 6.01
CA ALA A 286 26.15 6.16 6.89
C ALA A 286 25.60 7.59 7.02
N THR A 287 25.15 8.20 5.91
CA THR A 287 24.53 9.53 5.92
C THR A 287 23.20 9.54 6.69
N GLN A 288 22.33 8.54 6.48
CA GLN A 288 21.07 8.42 7.22
C GLN A 288 21.27 8.21 8.71
N LYS A 289 22.27 7.40 9.10
CA LYS A 289 22.68 7.22 10.49
C LYS A 289 23.09 8.56 11.12
N ALA A 290 23.94 9.33 10.45
CA ALA A 290 24.38 10.64 10.93
C ALA A 290 23.22 11.66 11.07
N MET A 291 22.26 11.66 10.12
CA MET A 291 21.07 12.52 10.21
C MET A 291 20.14 12.11 11.36
N THR A 292 19.98 10.81 11.57
CA THR A 292 19.15 10.25 12.64
C THR A 292 19.76 10.57 14.01
N GLU A 293 21.08 10.45 14.15
CA GLU A 293 21.81 10.86 15.37
C GLU A 293 21.63 12.35 15.65
N ARG A 294 21.72 13.21 14.63
CA ARG A 294 21.47 14.65 14.80
C ARG A 294 20.04 14.94 15.28
N ARG A 295 19.04 14.26 14.72
CA ARG A 295 17.63 14.42 15.14
C ARG A 295 17.41 13.97 16.58
N PHE A 296 17.97 12.83 16.98
CA PHE A 296 17.88 12.36 18.36
C PHE A 296 18.60 13.31 19.34
N SER A 297 19.75 13.86 18.96
CA SER A 297 20.45 14.87 19.76
C SER A 297 19.63 16.16 19.90
N GLN A 298 19.00 16.63 18.81
CA GLN A 298 18.13 17.81 18.83
C GLN A 298 16.86 17.59 19.66
N GLN A 299 16.25 16.40 19.60
CA GLN A 299 15.11 16.05 20.45
C GLN A 299 15.51 16.02 21.92
N LYS A 300 16.68 15.44 22.24
CA LYS A 300 17.21 15.40 23.61
C LYS A 300 17.54 16.81 24.13
N GLU A 301 18.05 17.70 23.29
CA GLU A 301 18.26 19.12 23.62
C GLU A 301 16.95 19.88 23.81
N GLN A 302 15.92 19.59 23.01
CA GLN A 302 14.58 20.17 23.19
C GLN A 302 13.89 19.68 24.47
N GLU A 303 14.06 18.42 24.84
CA GLU A 303 13.61 17.86 26.12
C GLU A 303 14.33 18.46 27.32
N LEU A 304 15.62 18.78 27.18
CA LEU A 304 16.41 19.44 28.23
C LEU A 304 16.05 20.92 28.41
N ASN A 305 15.64 21.59 27.32
CA ASN A 305 15.27 23.01 27.28
C ASN A 305 13.78 23.29 27.54
N LEU A 306 12.96 22.25 27.75
CA LEU A 306 11.58 22.42 28.20
C LEU A 306 11.59 22.92 29.67
N PRO A 307 10.97 24.06 29.98
CA PRO A 307 10.91 24.53 31.36
C PRO A 307 10.20 23.46 32.19
N LYS A 308 10.87 22.95 33.24
CA LYS A 308 10.25 22.10 34.26
C LYS A 308 9.00 22.85 34.75
N LYS A 309 7.81 22.41 34.32
CA LYS A 309 6.56 22.82 34.94
C LYS A 309 6.65 22.38 36.40
N ARG A 310 6.94 23.33 37.29
CA ARG A 310 6.65 23.21 38.71
C ARG A 310 5.14 23.09 38.82
N ASN A 311 4.67 21.92 39.25
CA ASN A 311 3.55 21.71 40.15
C ASN A 311 3.78 20.35 40.83
#